data_AF-A0AAF0ZL14-F1
#
_entry.id   AF-A0AAF0ZL14-F1
#
_cell.length_a   1.000
_cell.length_b   1.000
_cell.length_c   1.000
_cell.angle_alpha   90.00
_cell.angle_beta   90.00
_cell.angle_gamma   90.00
#
_symmetry.space_group_name_H-M   'P 1'
#
loop_
_entity.id
_entity.type
_entity.pdbx_description
1 polymer ?
#
loop_
_entity_poly.entity_id
_entity_poly.type
_entity_poly.pdbx_seq_one_letter_code
_entity_poly.pdbx_strand_id
1 'polypeptide(L)'
;MNQQGFFGGILHNTSKENPEFHNWNRVRVKYCDGASFTGDVEQVNPENKLYFRGARIFKAIMEDLWNKGMKNAENAILTGTSAGGLATILNCDKFKSLLPESARVKCVANAGFFIDGKTINGTSHIQEMYQEIVNLHGSAKNLPLACTSAMEPSLLSYLLRMPPLGFGAVLAEAAAAETAGEEDGGGGEKRTKIFLLALLVLCITRHVVGAEDDLNVNITIHESATAQGSVCLDGSPPAYHLDRGHGAGLDNWIVLLKNINKKKND
;
A
#
# COMPACT_ATOMS: atom_id res chain seq x y z
N MET A 1 15.37 3.24 -18.98
CA MET A 1 14.36 3.25 -17.89
C MET A 1 14.38 4.62 -17.25
N ASN A 2 13.22 5.20 -16.94
CA ASN A 2 13.19 6.49 -16.24
C ASN A 2 13.76 6.27 -14.83
N GLN A 3 14.88 6.92 -14.51
CA GLN A 3 15.57 6.75 -13.22
C GLN A 3 14.93 7.56 -12.09
N GLN A 4 13.86 8.28 -12.37
CA GLN A 4 13.17 9.16 -11.43
C GLN A 4 11.75 8.69 -11.18
N GLY A 5 11.33 8.87 -9.93
CA GLY A 5 10.04 8.48 -9.42
C GLY A 5 9.32 9.65 -8.79
N PHE A 6 8.07 9.86 -9.20
CA PHE A 6 7.23 10.93 -8.70
C PHE A 6 6.75 10.69 -7.26
N PHE A 7 6.96 11.68 -6.39
CA PHE A 7 6.49 11.70 -5.01
C PHE A 7 5.38 12.75 -4.87
N GLY A 8 4.18 12.29 -4.51
CA GLY A 8 3.00 13.12 -4.28
C GLY A 8 2.18 12.62 -3.10
N GLY A 9 1.21 13.42 -2.66
CA GLY A 9 0.35 13.11 -1.50
C GLY A 9 1.18 12.84 -0.24
N ILE A 10 0.99 11.68 0.40
CA ILE A 10 1.71 11.32 1.65
C ILE A 10 3.24 11.21 1.50
N LEU A 11 3.75 11.20 0.26
CA LEU A 11 5.19 11.24 -0.04
C LEU A 11 5.68 12.61 -0.52
N HIS A 12 4.82 13.62 -0.63
CA HIS A 12 5.28 14.96 -1.03
C HIS A 12 6.19 15.57 0.05
N ASN A 13 7.15 16.43 -0.33
CA ASN A 13 8.14 17.02 0.58
C ASN A 13 7.80 18.43 1.06
N THR A 14 6.65 18.97 0.68
CA THR A 14 6.17 20.26 1.17
C THR A 14 5.06 20.07 2.19
N SER A 15 5.05 20.90 3.24
CA SER A 15 3.98 20.91 4.24
C SER A 15 2.62 21.33 3.69
N LYS A 16 2.58 21.96 2.51
CA LYS A 16 1.33 22.31 1.82
C LYS A 16 0.57 21.07 1.35
N GLU A 17 1.27 20.08 0.81
CA GLU A 17 0.66 18.84 0.29
C GLU A 17 0.73 17.69 1.30
N ASN A 18 1.77 17.68 2.14
CA ASN A 18 2.00 16.66 3.15
C ASN A 18 2.27 17.32 4.51
N PRO A 19 1.24 17.89 5.17
CA PRO A 19 1.42 18.65 6.40
C PRO A 19 2.20 17.88 7.48
N GLU A 20 1.90 16.59 7.61
CA GLU A 20 2.37 15.75 8.71
C GLU A 20 3.74 15.10 8.46
N PHE A 21 4.03 14.66 7.22
CA PHE A 21 5.16 13.76 6.93
C PHE A 21 6.18 14.34 5.94
N HIS A 22 6.03 15.60 5.54
CA HIS A 22 6.91 16.27 4.55
C HIS A 22 8.38 16.40 4.98
N ASN A 23 8.72 16.15 6.23
CA ASN A 23 10.10 16.14 6.72
C ASN A 23 10.60 14.75 7.15
N TRP A 24 9.79 13.69 7.00
CA TRP A 24 10.18 12.31 7.32
C TRP A 24 11.06 11.69 6.22
N ASN A 25 11.74 10.59 6.51
CA ASN A 25 12.30 9.74 5.44
C ASN A 25 11.15 9.08 4.67
N ARG A 26 11.05 9.36 3.38
CA ARG A 26 9.97 8.91 2.51
C ARG A 26 10.48 7.91 1.50
N VAL A 27 9.94 6.70 1.55
CA VAL A 27 10.36 5.59 0.70
C VAL A 27 9.20 5.14 -0.17
N ARG A 28 9.47 4.91 -1.45
CA ARG A 28 8.54 4.25 -2.38
C ARG A 28 9.18 3.02 -2.97
N VAL A 29 8.71 1.85 -2.56
CA VAL A 29 9.19 0.55 -3.05
C VAL A 29 8.55 0.22 -4.38
N LYS A 30 9.36 -0.19 -5.37
CA LYS A 30 8.86 -0.67 -6.67
C LYS A 30 8.23 -2.05 -6.49
N TYR A 31 6.93 -2.14 -6.71
CA TYR A 31 6.25 -3.42 -6.81
C TYR A 31 6.67 -4.16 -8.10
N CYS A 32 7.18 -5.38 -7.97
CA CYS A 32 7.62 -6.16 -9.13
C CYS A 32 7.55 -7.68 -8.93
N ASP A 33 6.86 -8.16 -7.88
CA ASP A 33 6.85 -9.59 -7.49
C ASP A 33 5.55 -10.33 -7.83
N GLY A 34 4.44 -9.61 -7.98
CA GLY A 34 3.15 -10.17 -8.37
C GLY A 34 2.31 -10.80 -7.26
N ALA A 35 2.82 -10.94 -6.03
CA ALA A 35 2.07 -11.57 -4.92
C ALA A 35 2.25 -10.84 -3.59
N SER A 36 2.12 -9.51 -3.58
CA SER A 36 2.11 -8.72 -2.34
C SER A 36 3.33 -8.98 -1.43
N PHE A 37 4.48 -9.23 -2.05
CA PHE A 37 5.74 -9.60 -1.40
C PHE A 37 5.70 -10.88 -0.55
N THR A 38 4.85 -11.84 -0.91
CA THR A 38 4.74 -13.13 -0.20
C THR A 38 5.40 -14.29 -0.92
N GLY A 39 5.59 -14.18 -2.25
CA GLY A 39 6.09 -15.29 -3.04
C GLY A 39 7.55 -15.65 -2.76
N ASP A 40 7.86 -16.94 -2.74
CA ASP A 40 9.23 -17.44 -2.61
C ASP A 40 9.35 -18.89 -3.11
N VAL A 41 9.68 -19.03 -4.39
CA VAL A 41 9.96 -20.32 -5.05
C VAL A 41 11.48 -20.39 -5.29
N GLU A 42 12.11 -21.56 -5.36
CA GLU A 42 13.55 -21.62 -5.74
C GLU A 42 13.74 -21.76 -7.25
N GLN A 43 12.84 -22.48 -7.89
CA GLN A 43 12.87 -22.73 -9.32
C GLN A 43 12.40 -21.49 -10.08
N VAL A 44 12.94 -21.32 -11.30
CA VAL A 44 12.43 -20.36 -12.28
C VAL A 44 11.35 -21.08 -13.07
N ASN A 45 10.23 -20.42 -13.34
CA ASN A 45 9.17 -21.04 -14.12
C ASN A 45 9.72 -21.44 -15.51
N PRO A 46 9.66 -22.73 -15.89
CA PRO A 46 10.32 -23.21 -17.09
C PRO A 46 9.68 -22.69 -18.38
N GLU A 47 8.39 -22.35 -18.35
CA GLU A 47 7.60 -21.93 -19.51
C GLU A 47 7.79 -20.45 -19.83
N ASN A 48 7.60 -19.59 -18.84
CA ASN A 48 7.61 -18.13 -19.03
C ASN A 48 8.85 -17.42 -18.47
N LYS A 49 9.77 -18.18 -17.85
CA LYS A 49 11.02 -17.69 -17.26
C LYS A 49 10.83 -16.65 -16.13
N LEU A 50 9.65 -16.63 -15.50
CA LEU A 50 9.36 -15.72 -14.40
C LEU A 50 9.94 -16.21 -13.05
N TYR A 51 10.28 -15.24 -12.21
CA TYR A 51 10.80 -15.43 -10.85
C TYR A 51 9.78 -15.01 -9.79
N PHE A 52 9.38 -15.94 -8.92
CA PHE A 52 8.49 -15.64 -7.79
C PHE A 52 9.32 -15.50 -6.51
N ARG A 53 9.78 -14.28 -6.20
CA ARG A 53 10.75 -13.98 -5.11
C ARG A 53 10.34 -12.81 -4.21
N GLY A 54 9.04 -12.48 -4.16
CA GLY A 54 8.50 -11.34 -3.41
C GLY A 54 8.97 -11.22 -1.95
N ALA A 55 9.03 -12.32 -1.20
CA ALA A 55 9.49 -12.28 0.19
C ALA A 55 10.98 -11.90 0.30
N ARG A 56 11.82 -12.36 -0.66
CA ARG A 56 13.24 -11.99 -0.72
C ARG A 56 13.41 -10.51 -1.05
N ILE A 57 12.61 -9.99 -1.99
CA ILE A 57 12.61 -8.57 -2.36
C ILE A 57 12.28 -7.71 -1.14
N PHE A 58 11.21 -8.03 -0.41
CA PHE A 58 10.84 -7.26 0.77
C PHE A 58 11.94 -7.28 1.82
N LYS A 59 12.48 -8.48 2.14
CA LYS A 59 13.59 -8.61 3.08
C LYS A 59 14.79 -7.76 2.67
N ALA A 60 15.27 -7.91 1.44
CA ALA A 60 16.46 -7.21 0.94
C ALA A 60 16.30 -5.68 0.97
N ILE A 61 15.13 -5.17 0.54
CA ILE A 61 14.85 -3.73 0.59
C ILE A 61 14.79 -3.23 2.04
N MET A 62 14.08 -3.94 2.93
CA MET A 62 13.95 -3.50 4.33
C MET A 62 15.29 -3.54 5.06
N GLU A 63 16.15 -4.53 4.79
CA GLU A 63 17.52 -4.61 5.34
C GLU A 63 18.41 -3.46 4.84
N ASP A 64 18.31 -3.08 3.56
CA ASP A 64 19.05 -1.93 3.03
C ASP A 64 18.56 -0.61 3.67
N LEU A 65 17.24 -0.42 3.82
CA LEU A 65 16.67 0.73 4.54
C LEU A 65 17.09 0.76 6.01
N TRP A 66 17.11 -0.41 6.67
CA TRP A 66 17.58 -0.59 8.03
C TRP A 66 19.03 -0.10 8.19
N ASN A 67 19.92 -0.53 7.28
CA ASN A 67 21.32 -0.08 7.23
C ASN A 67 21.45 1.43 6.93
N LYS A 68 20.49 2.00 6.20
CA LYS A 68 20.41 3.43 5.87
C LYS A 68 19.87 4.32 6.98
N GLY A 69 19.60 3.78 8.16
CA GLY A 69 19.23 4.53 9.36
C GLY A 69 17.86 4.16 9.93
N MET A 70 17.05 3.37 9.22
CA MET A 70 15.72 2.98 9.70
C MET A 70 15.78 2.16 11.00
N LYS A 71 16.93 1.54 11.29
CA LYS A 71 17.21 0.88 12.57
C LYS A 71 17.12 1.78 13.81
N ASN A 72 17.21 3.10 13.64
CA ASN A 72 17.11 4.09 14.71
C ASN A 72 15.72 4.75 14.78
N ALA A 73 14.74 4.27 14.00
CA ALA A 73 13.48 4.97 13.85
C ALA A 73 12.73 5.15 15.18
N GLU A 74 12.22 6.36 15.42
CA GLU A 74 11.28 6.65 16.51
C GLU A 74 9.84 6.33 16.10
N ASN A 75 9.46 6.73 14.88
CA ASN A 75 8.16 6.45 14.30
C ASN A 75 8.33 5.88 12.89
N ALA A 76 7.55 4.85 12.56
CA ALA A 76 7.58 4.25 11.23
C ALA A 76 6.18 3.87 10.75
N ILE A 77 5.88 4.18 9.49
CA ILE A 77 4.63 3.82 8.83
C ILE A 77 4.94 2.89 7.66
N LEU A 78 4.35 1.69 7.66
CA LEU A 78 4.23 0.87 6.45
C LEU A 78 2.88 1.16 5.82
N THR A 79 2.85 1.48 4.54
CA THR A 79 1.59 1.75 3.83
C THR A 79 1.67 1.26 2.39
N GLY A 80 0.51 1.12 1.76
CA GLY A 80 0.42 0.68 0.37
C GLY A 80 -1.01 0.77 -0.14
N THR A 81 -1.16 0.71 -1.47
CA THR A 81 -2.47 0.78 -2.13
C THR A 81 -2.74 -0.49 -2.95
N SER A 82 -3.98 -1.00 -2.92
CA SER A 82 -4.38 -2.21 -3.66
C SER A 82 -3.54 -3.42 -3.23
N ALA A 83 -2.84 -4.11 -4.15
CA ALA A 83 -1.90 -5.18 -3.80
C ALA A 83 -0.81 -4.72 -2.80
N GLY A 84 -0.39 -3.45 -2.83
CA GLY A 84 0.51 -2.89 -1.83
C GLY A 84 -0.15 -2.71 -0.46
N GLY A 85 -1.47 -2.47 -0.42
CA GLY A 85 -2.25 -2.43 0.81
C GLY A 85 -2.37 -3.82 1.42
N LEU A 86 -2.64 -4.84 0.60
CA LEU A 86 -2.59 -6.24 1.06
C LEU A 86 -1.20 -6.62 1.55
N ALA A 87 -0.15 -6.22 0.83
CA ALA A 87 1.23 -6.41 1.28
C ALA A 87 1.53 -5.73 2.63
N THR A 88 0.93 -4.56 2.88
CA THR A 88 1.04 -3.84 4.15
C THR A 88 0.46 -4.65 5.29
N ILE A 89 -0.72 -5.26 5.10
CA ILE A 89 -1.33 -6.15 6.09
C ILE A 89 -0.41 -7.35 6.34
N LEU A 90 -0.05 -8.08 5.29
CA LEU A 90 0.64 -9.37 5.38
C LEU A 90 2.07 -9.28 5.94
N ASN A 91 2.70 -8.10 5.85
CA ASN A 91 4.08 -7.89 6.28
C ASN A 91 4.22 -6.90 7.44
N CYS A 92 3.13 -6.43 8.05
CA CYS A 92 3.18 -5.45 9.14
C CYS A 92 4.03 -5.93 10.32
N ASP A 93 3.79 -7.17 10.78
CA ASP A 93 4.53 -7.74 11.91
C ASP A 93 6.02 -7.91 11.60
N LYS A 94 6.34 -8.35 10.38
CA LYS A 94 7.73 -8.44 9.90
C LYS A 94 8.38 -7.05 9.91
N PHE A 95 7.68 -6.03 9.42
CA PHE A 95 8.18 -4.65 9.43
C PHE A 95 8.43 -4.14 10.86
N LYS A 96 7.50 -4.34 11.80
CA LYS A 96 7.70 -3.98 13.21
C LYS A 96 8.90 -4.73 13.82
N SER A 97 9.09 -6.01 13.49
CA SER A 97 10.19 -6.81 14.04
C SER A 97 11.60 -6.34 13.65
N LEU A 98 11.72 -5.54 12.58
CA LEU A 98 13.00 -4.96 12.14
C LEU A 98 13.38 -3.69 12.92
N LEU A 99 12.43 -3.10 13.65
CA LEU A 99 12.59 -1.79 14.29
C LEU A 99 12.76 -1.94 15.81
N PRO A 100 13.33 -0.92 16.49
CA PRO A 100 13.42 -0.94 17.95
C PRO A 100 12.08 -1.23 18.61
N GLU A 101 12.12 -1.90 19.77
CA GLU A 101 10.91 -2.17 20.54
C GLU A 101 10.18 -0.86 20.90
N SER A 102 10.94 0.19 21.25
CA SER A 102 10.46 1.54 21.56
C SER A 102 9.87 2.29 20.37
N ALA A 103 10.17 1.87 19.13
CA ALA A 103 9.66 2.54 17.94
C ALA A 103 8.15 2.40 17.82
N ARG A 104 7.45 3.51 17.55
CA ARG A 104 6.02 3.51 17.25
C ARG A 104 5.80 3.15 15.78
N VAL A 105 5.26 1.97 15.55
CA VAL A 105 4.99 1.47 14.20
C VAL A 105 3.49 1.45 13.94
N LYS A 106 3.08 1.94 12.76
CA LYS A 106 1.71 1.86 12.26
C LYS A 106 1.70 1.30 10.84
N CYS A 107 0.67 0.52 10.52
CA CYS A 107 0.47 -0.02 9.19
C CYS A 107 -0.86 0.47 8.64
N VAL A 108 -0.84 1.13 7.49
CA VAL A 108 -2.01 1.76 6.87
C VAL A 108 -2.25 1.14 5.50
N ALA A 109 -3.15 0.18 5.43
CA ALA A 109 -3.51 -0.51 4.21
C ALA A 109 -4.62 0.23 3.47
N ASN A 110 -4.28 0.94 2.39
CA ASN A 110 -5.27 1.63 1.56
C ASN A 110 -5.79 0.70 0.47
N ALA A 111 -7.11 0.49 0.38
CA ALA A 111 -7.75 -0.40 -0.61
C ALA A 111 -7.10 -1.80 -0.69
N GLY A 112 -6.51 -2.29 0.41
CA GLY A 112 -5.79 -3.56 0.49
C GLY A 112 -6.63 -4.71 1.04
N PHE A 113 -7.87 -4.43 1.39
CA PHE A 113 -8.81 -5.37 1.96
C PHE A 113 -9.67 -5.97 0.84
N PHE A 114 -9.61 -7.28 0.65
CA PHE A 114 -10.40 -8.01 -0.34
C PHE A 114 -11.43 -8.90 0.36
N ILE A 115 -12.68 -8.87 -0.11
CA ILE A 115 -13.82 -9.59 0.49
C ILE A 115 -13.85 -11.03 -0.04
N ASP A 116 -13.99 -12.00 0.87
CA ASP A 116 -14.29 -13.39 0.53
C ASP A 116 -15.79 -13.52 0.32
N GLY A 117 -16.23 -13.34 -0.93
CA GLY A 117 -17.64 -13.30 -1.28
C GLY A 117 -17.92 -14.04 -2.57
N LYS A 118 -19.12 -14.60 -2.66
CA LYS A 118 -19.64 -15.11 -3.93
C LYS A 118 -19.87 -13.95 -4.90
N THR A 119 -19.62 -14.20 -6.18
CA THR A 119 -20.03 -13.26 -7.24
C THR A 119 -21.56 -13.20 -7.34
N ILE A 120 -22.09 -12.25 -8.12
CA ILE A 120 -23.53 -12.16 -8.41
C ILE A 120 -24.11 -13.45 -9.01
N ASN A 121 -23.27 -14.30 -9.61
CA ASN A 121 -23.64 -15.59 -10.19
C ASN A 121 -23.43 -16.76 -9.21
N GLY A 122 -23.09 -16.50 -7.95
CA GLY A 122 -22.88 -17.53 -6.92
C GLY A 122 -21.51 -18.24 -6.95
N THR A 123 -20.56 -17.78 -7.77
CA THR A 123 -19.23 -18.41 -7.91
C THR A 123 -18.19 -17.89 -6.91
N SER A 124 -17.20 -18.72 -6.54
CA SER A 124 -16.09 -18.38 -5.62
C SER A 124 -14.88 -17.79 -6.34
N HIS A 125 -15.11 -16.95 -7.36
CA HIS A 125 -14.05 -16.54 -8.29
C HIS A 125 -12.80 -15.92 -7.63
N ILE A 126 -12.99 -15.01 -6.65
CA ILE A 126 -11.85 -14.38 -5.96
C ILE A 126 -11.06 -15.44 -5.18
N GLN A 127 -11.74 -16.44 -4.59
CA GLN A 127 -11.11 -17.52 -3.80
C GLN A 127 -10.24 -18.40 -4.66
N GLU A 128 -10.76 -18.79 -5.82
CA GLU A 128 -10.01 -19.54 -6.82
C GLU A 128 -8.78 -18.74 -7.30
N MET A 129 -8.96 -17.45 -7.59
CA MET A 129 -7.87 -16.55 -7.99
C MET A 129 -6.75 -16.47 -6.94
N TYR A 130 -7.08 -16.22 -5.67
CA TYR A 130 -6.05 -16.14 -4.63
C TYR A 130 -5.42 -17.49 -4.30
N GLN A 131 -6.17 -18.60 -4.44
CA GLN A 131 -5.60 -19.94 -4.33
C GLN A 131 -4.55 -20.19 -5.41
N GLU A 132 -4.83 -19.80 -6.65
CA GLU A 132 -3.86 -19.87 -7.76
C GLU A 132 -2.63 -19.02 -7.47
N ILE A 133 -2.80 -17.77 -7.00
CA ILE A 133 -1.67 -16.89 -6.64
C ILE A 133 -0.82 -17.54 -5.54
N VAL A 134 -1.44 -18.01 -4.46
CA VAL A 134 -0.72 -18.62 -3.32
C VAL A 134 0.06 -19.87 -3.76
N ASN A 135 -0.55 -20.71 -4.60
CA ASN A 135 0.08 -21.92 -5.10
C ASN A 135 1.23 -21.60 -6.06
N LEU A 136 0.99 -20.72 -7.05
CA LEU A 136 1.98 -20.35 -8.06
C LEU A 136 3.21 -19.68 -7.43
N HIS A 137 2.99 -18.79 -6.45
CA HIS A 137 4.06 -18.04 -5.80
C HIS A 137 4.67 -18.75 -4.59
N GLY A 138 4.13 -19.90 -4.17
CA GLY A 138 4.58 -20.60 -2.95
C GLY A 138 4.43 -19.72 -1.70
N SER A 139 3.39 -18.88 -1.65
CA SER A 139 3.27 -17.80 -0.67
C SER A 139 2.98 -18.28 0.76
N ALA A 140 2.38 -19.47 0.92
CA ALA A 140 1.86 -19.96 2.19
C ALA A 140 2.88 -19.89 3.35
N LYS A 141 4.14 -20.24 3.09
CA LYS A 141 5.23 -20.22 4.09
C LYS A 141 5.63 -18.83 4.59
N ASN A 142 5.23 -17.77 3.87
CA ASN A 142 5.56 -16.38 4.18
C ASN A 142 4.38 -15.59 4.75
N LEU A 143 3.22 -16.23 4.93
CA LEU A 143 2.06 -15.59 5.54
C LEU A 143 2.16 -15.63 7.08
N PRO A 144 1.47 -14.72 7.80
CA PRO A 144 1.48 -14.72 9.27
C PRO A 144 1.02 -16.05 9.87
N LEU A 145 1.85 -16.65 10.73
CA LEU A 145 1.57 -17.95 11.37
C LEU A 145 0.29 -17.94 12.20
N ALA A 146 0.04 -16.84 12.92
CA ALA A 146 -1.18 -16.65 13.70
C ALA A 146 -2.44 -16.78 12.82
N CYS A 147 -2.34 -16.36 11.56
CA CYS A 147 -3.43 -16.43 10.62
C CYS A 147 -3.52 -17.78 9.90
N THR A 148 -2.40 -18.35 9.43
CA THR A 148 -2.42 -19.68 8.77
C THR A 148 -2.78 -20.82 9.73
N SER A 149 -2.68 -20.60 11.05
CA SER A 149 -3.17 -21.54 12.06
C SER A 149 -4.69 -21.50 12.25
N ALA A 150 -5.34 -20.42 11.80
CA ALA A 150 -6.78 -20.19 11.96
C ALA A 150 -7.57 -20.39 10.65
N MET A 151 -6.91 -20.28 9.49
CA MET A 151 -7.56 -20.37 8.18
C MET A 151 -6.58 -20.83 7.08
N GLU A 152 -7.13 -21.36 5.99
CA GLU A 152 -6.36 -21.74 4.81
C GLU A 152 -5.56 -20.56 4.24
N PRO A 153 -4.31 -20.75 3.77
CA PRO A 153 -3.47 -19.70 3.20
C PRO A 153 -4.12 -18.88 2.08
N SER A 154 -4.92 -19.50 1.21
CA SER A 154 -5.68 -18.79 0.18
C SER A 154 -6.70 -17.84 0.78
N LEU A 155 -7.36 -18.27 1.87
CA LEU A 155 -8.29 -17.48 2.64
C LEU A 155 -7.60 -16.37 3.44
N LEU A 156 -6.28 -16.41 3.65
CA LEU A 156 -5.55 -15.34 4.33
C LEU A 156 -5.25 -14.13 3.44
N SER A 157 -5.47 -14.25 2.13
CA SER A 157 -5.63 -13.07 1.27
C SER A 157 -6.92 -12.28 1.60
N TYR A 158 -7.72 -12.79 2.55
CA TYR A 158 -8.96 -12.22 3.05
C TYR A 158 -8.86 -12.02 4.56
N LEU A 159 -9.33 -10.87 5.01
CA LEU A 159 -9.36 -10.54 6.44
C LEU A 159 -10.79 -10.52 7.00
N LEU A 160 -11.80 -10.96 6.23
CA LEU A 160 -13.15 -11.22 6.74
C LEU A 160 -13.59 -12.63 6.37
N ARG A 161 -13.08 -13.62 7.11
CA ARG A 161 -13.99 -14.62 7.63
C ARG A 161 -14.21 -14.23 9.08
N MET A 162 -15.23 -13.40 9.36
CA MET A 162 -15.60 -13.16 10.76
C MET A 162 -15.80 -14.54 11.39
N PRO A 163 -15.10 -14.91 12.48
CA PRO A 163 -15.57 -16.03 13.28
C PRO A 163 -17.03 -15.73 13.66
N PRO A 164 -17.92 -16.73 13.72
CA PRO A 164 -19.29 -16.52 14.14
C PRO A 164 -19.31 -16.23 15.64
N LEU A 165 -18.90 -15.03 16.04
CA LEU A 165 -18.96 -14.53 17.40
C LEU A 165 -19.40 -13.07 17.32
N GLY A 166 -20.56 -12.81 17.92
CA GLY A 166 -21.35 -11.61 17.70
C GLY A 166 -20.66 -10.33 18.14
N PHE A 167 -20.19 -9.57 17.17
CA PHE A 167 -19.75 -8.18 17.33
C PHE A 167 -20.52 -7.28 16.35
N GLY A 168 -21.81 -7.09 16.64
CA GLY A 168 -22.48 -5.87 16.25
C GLY A 168 -22.01 -4.76 17.17
N ALA A 169 -20.89 -4.10 16.86
CA ALA A 169 -20.47 -2.89 17.59
C ALA A 169 -19.45 -1.97 16.91
N VAL A 170 -18.69 -2.37 15.87
CA VAL A 170 -17.53 -1.53 15.43
C VAL A 170 -17.62 -1.01 13.98
N LEU A 171 -18.76 -1.17 13.31
CA LEU A 171 -19.01 -0.54 11.99
C LEU A 171 -20.16 0.47 12.00
N ALA A 172 -20.72 0.81 13.16
CA ALA A 172 -21.80 1.78 13.27
C ALA A 172 -21.31 3.23 13.50
N GLU A 173 -20.06 3.46 13.89
CA GLU A 173 -19.56 4.82 14.23
C GLU A 173 -18.90 5.58 13.07
N ALA A 174 -18.69 4.96 11.90
CA ALA A 174 -18.17 5.65 10.72
C ALA A 174 -19.25 6.15 9.75
N ALA A 175 -20.54 5.83 9.99
CA ALA A 175 -21.66 6.19 9.11
C ALA A 175 -22.66 7.18 9.73
N ALA A 176 -22.40 7.70 10.93
CA ALA A 176 -23.32 8.57 11.66
C ALA A 176 -22.85 10.04 11.80
N ALA A 177 -22.08 10.55 10.83
CA ALA A 177 -21.56 11.93 10.86
C ALA A 177 -21.96 12.80 9.64
N GLU A 178 -22.98 12.43 8.87
CA GLU A 178 -23.50 13.27 7.77
C GLU A 178 -25.04 13.31 7.70
N THR A 179 -25.74 13.47 8.82
CA THR A 179 -27.13 13.92 8.80
C THR A 179 -27.47 14.75 10.04
N ALA A 180 -27.12 16.04 10.06
CA ALA A 180 -27.73 17.01 10.97
C ALA A 180 -27.65 18.44 10.39
N GLY A 181 -28.82 19.04 10.15
CA GLY A 181 -29.06 20.43 9.73
C GLY A 181 -29.53 20.51 8.26
N GLU A 182 -30.70 21.06 7.90
CA GLU A 182 -31.68 21.87 8.61
C GLU A 182 -32.99 21.88 7.78
N GLU A 183 -34.16 21.84 8.43
CA GLU A 183 -35.46 22.09 7.78
C GLU A 183 -35.66 23.61 7.58
N ASP A 184 -36.01 24.05 6.37
CA ASP A 184 -37.04 25.10 6.20
C ASP A 184 -37.67 25.08 4.79
N GLY A 185 -38.95 25.44 4.74
CA GLY A 185 -39.89 25.17 3.65
C GLY A 185 -39.83 26.04 2.40
N GLY A 186 -40.66 25.65 1.43
CA GLY A 186 -41.27 26.50 0.41
C GLY A 186 -40.36 27.15 -0.64
N GLY A 187 -40.16 26.49 -1.80
CA GLY A 187 -39.59 27.12 -3.01
C GLY A 187 -38.69 26.23 -3.87
N GLY A 188 -39.13 25.00 -4.17
CA GLY A 188 -38.28 23.85 -4.52
C GLY A 188 -37.64 23.77 -5.91
N GLU A 189 -37.87 24.69 -6.86
CA GLU A 189 -37.30 24.52 -8.22
C GLU A 189 -36.26 25.56 -8.63
N LYS A 190 -36.37 26.81 -8.15
CA LYS A 190 -35.41 27.89 -8.52
C LYS A 190 -34.20 27.93 -7.58
N ARG A 191 -34.36 27.60 -6.30
CA ARG A 191 -33.25 27.52 -5.33
C ARG A 191 -32.31 26.36 -5.64
N THR A 192 -32.83 25.19 -5.99
CA THR A 192 -32.04 23.98 -6.31
C THR A 192 -31.09 24.19 -7.49
N LYS A 193 -31.54 24.91 -8.54
CA LYS A 193 -30.71 25.24 -9.72
C LYS A 193 -29.60 26.24 -9.39
N ILE A 194 -29.84 27.19 -8.49
CA ILE A 194 -28.83 28.17 -8.03
C ILE A 194 -27.77 27.48 -7.16
N PHE A 195 -28.18 26.55 -6.28
CA PHE A 195 -27.24 25.74 -5.49
C PHE A 195 -26.39 24.81 -6.36
N LEU A 196 -26.99 24.18 -7.37
CA LEU A 196 -26.25 23.34 -8.33
C LEU A 196 -25.25 24.14 -9.17
N LEU A 197 -25.61 25.34 -9.64
CA LEU A 197 -24.66 26.22 -10.34
C LEU A 197 -23.56 26.75 -9.41
N ALA A 198 -23.88 27.11 -8.17
CA ALA A 198 -22.89 27.56 -7.18
C ALA A 198 -21.91 26.43 -6.82
N LEU A 199 -22.39 25.19 -6.66
CA LEU A 199 -21.55 24.00 -6.49
C LEU A 199 -20.69 23.72 -7.72
N LEU A 200 -21.22 23.85 -8.94
CA LEU A 200 -20.44 23.71 -10.16
C LEU A 200 -19.34 24.78 -10.26
N VAL A 201 -19.63 26.03 -9.91
CA VAL A 201 -18.66 27.13 -9.91
C VAL A 201 -17.61 26.96 -8.80
N LEU A 202 -17.98 26.44 -7.62
CA LEU A 202 -17.04 26.03 -6.57
C LEU A 202 -16.16 24.84 -6.99
N CYS A 203 -16.69 23.90 -7.78
CA CYS A 203 -15.91 22.81 -8.37
C CYS A 203 -14.96 23.32 -9.46
N ILE A 204 -15.40 24.25 -10.31
CA ILE A 204 -14.58 24.83 -11.40
C ILE A 204 -13.50 25.77 -10.85
N THR A 205 -13.78 26.54 -9.79
CA THR A 205 -12.75 27.39 -9.13
C THR A 205 -11.75 26.57 -8.31
N ARG A 206 -12.12 25.38 -7.83
CA ARG A 206 -11.19 24.36 -7.30
C ARG A 206 -10.38 23.64 -8.39
N HIS A 207 -10.70 23.81 -9.67
CA HIS A 207 -9.96 23.23 -10.79
C HIS A 207 -8.90 24.15 -11.39
N VAL A 208 -8.65 25.32 -10.81
CA VAL A 208 -7.35 25.99 -10.96
C VAL A 208 -6.38 25.34 -9.96
N VAL A 209 -6.15 24.04 -10.12
CA VAL A 209 -5.00 23.37 -9.52
C VAL A 209 -3.81 23.88 -10.31
N GLY A 210 -3.06 24.82 -9.71
CA GLY A 210 -1.73 25.15 -10.19
C GLY A 210 -0.92 23.86 -10.32
N ALA A 211 -0.10 23.78 -11.36
CA ALA A 211 0.75 22.63 -11.66
C ALA A 211 1.30 22.02 -10.36
N GLU A 212 1.01 20.73 -10.11
CA GLU A 212 1.66 19.96 -9.05
C GLU A 212 3.17 20.11 -9.28
N ASP A 213 3.89 20.66 -8.30
CA ASP A 213 5.35 20.77 -8.34
C ASP A 213 5.91 19.37 -8.06
N ASP A 214 5.87 18.53 -9.09
CA ASP A 214 6.16 17.11 -8.97
C ASP A 214 7.59 16.85 -8.46
N LEU A 215 7.72 16.30 -7.25
CA LEU A 215 9.04 15.92 -6.74
C LEU A 215 9.55 14.64 -7.43
N ASN A 216 10.63 14.79 -8.20
CA ASN A 216 11.33 13.68 -8.84
C ASN A 216 12.44 13.14 -7.92
N VAL A 217 12.27 11.91 -7.45
CA VAL A 217 13.24 11.23 -6.57
C VAL A 217 13.97 10.14 -7.34
N ASN A 218 15.31 10.11 -7.25
CA ASN A 218 16.11 9.10 -7.94
C ASN A 218 15.85 7.68 -7.39
N ILE A 219 15.95 6.69 -8.27
CA ILE A 219 15.82 5.28 -7.93
C ILE A 219 17.13 4.74 -7.37
N THR A 220 17.03 3.94 -6.31
CA THR A 220 18.09 3.07 -5.80
C THR A 220 17.83 1.66 -6.31
N ILE A 221 18.79 1.10 -7.04
CA ILE A 221 18.76 -0.29 -7.53
C ILE A 221 19.63 -1.13 -6.61
N HIS A 222 19.06 -2.19 -6.03
CA HIS A 222 19.77 -3.03 -5.06
C HIS A 222 20.40 -4.24 -5.76
N GLU A 223 21.39 -3.96 -6.62
CA GLU A 223 22.10 -4.95 -7.46
C GLU A 223 22.64 -6.15 -6.66
N SER A 224 23.23 -5.90 -5.49
CA SER A 224 23.83 -6.93 -4.65
C SER A 224 22.82 -7.96 -4.11
N ALA A 225 21.53 -7.63 -4.06
CA ALA A 225 20.50 -8.56 -3.61
C ALA A 225 20.23 -9.68 -4.61
N THR A 226 20.57 -9.49 -5.88
CA THR A 226 20.43 -10.52 -6.92
C THR A 226 21.26 -11.76 -6.61
N ALA A 227 22.45 -11.58 -6.01
CA ALA A 227 23.32 -12.66 -5.55
C ALA A 227 22.67 -13.53 -4.46
N GLN A 228 21.67 -12.99 -3.75
CA GLN A 228 20.88 -13.70 -2.74
C GLN A 228 19.56 -14.25 -3.32
N GLY A 229 19.39 -14.22 -4.64
CA GLY A 229 18.19 -14.64 -5.35
C GLY A 229 17.00 -13.69 -5.20
N SER A 230 17.21 -12.48 -4.67
CA SER A 230 16.18 -11.45 -4.61
C SER A 230 16.12 -10.71 -5.94
N VAL A 231 15.17 -11.10 -6.79
CA VAL A 231 14.94 -10.54 -8.13
C VAL A 231 13.45 -10.35 -8.39
N CYS A 232 13.10 -9.33 -9.18
CA CYS A 232 11.76 -9.11 -9.71
C CYS A 232 11.30 -10.27 -10.62
N LEU A 233 10.02 -10.27 -11.00
CA LEU A 233 9.44 -11.26 -11.92
C LEU A 233 10.24 -11.47 -13.21
N ASP A 234 10.84 -10.40 -13.74
CA ASP A 234 11.65 -10.40 -14.96
C ASP A 234 13.15 -10.70 -14.73
N GLY A 235 13.54 -11.02 -13.49
CA GLY A 235 14.93 -11.24 -13.11
C GLY A 235 15.73 -9.97 -12.79
N SER A 236 15.14 -8.78 -12.94
CA SER A 236 15.82 -7.52 -12.61
C SER A 236 16.01 -7.34 -11.08
N PRO A 237 16.98 -6.54 -10.65
CA PRO A 237 17.17 -6.26 -9.22
C PRO A 237 15.98 -5.50 -8.63
N PRO A 238 15.68 -5.71 -7.34
CA PRO A 238 14.70 -4.92 -6.62
C PRO A 238 15.18 -3.47 -6.49
N ALA A 239 14.21 -2.55 -6.40
CA ALA A 239 14.51 -1.13 -6.39
C ALA A 239 13.47 -0.34 -5.58
N TYR A 240 13.88 0.84 -5.11
CA TYR A 240 13.01 1.77 -4.42
C TYR A 240 13.52 3.21 -4.61
N HIS A 241 12.67 4.18 -4.32
CA HIS A 241 13.05 5.59 -4.23
C HIS A 241 13.10 5.98 -2.76
N LEU A 242 14.08 6.78 -2.36
CA LEU A 242 14.21 7.29 -1.01
C LEU A 242 14.51 8.78 -1.05
N ASP A 243 13.61 9.56 -0.46
CA ASP A 243 13.80 10.97 -0.18
C ASP A 243 14.06 11.13 1.32
N ARG A 244 15.15 11.82 1.67
CA ARG A 244 15.65 11.85 3.04
C ARG A 244 14.88 12.84 3.89
N GLY A 245 14.62 12.44 5.14
CA GLY A 245 14.04 13.33 6.13
C GLY A 245 15.00 14.43 6.57
N HIS A 246 14.47 15.42 7.28
CA HIS A 246 15.25 16.53 7.82
C HIS A 246 14.63 17.06 9.12
N GLY A 247 15.44 17.78 9.92
CA GLY A 247 15.01 18.34 11.20
C GLY A 247 14.41 17.27 12.13
N ALA A 248 13.24 17.55 12.69
CA ALA A 248 12.53 16.62 13.57
C ALA A 248 12.05 15.31 12.89
N GLY A 249 12.12 15.20 11.56
CA GLY A 249 11.72 14.01 10.82
C GLY A 249 12.86 13.02 10.50
N LEU A 250 14.10 13.29 10.95
CA LEU A 250 15.28 12.47 10.63
C LEU A 250 15.16 11.01 11.05
N ASP A 251 14.52 10.74 12.20
CA ASP A 251 14.32 9.38 12.72
C ASP A 251 12.89 8.87 12.47
N ASN A 252 12.14 9.54 11.59
CA ASN A 252 10.78 9.13 11.24
C ASN A 252 10.72 8.64 9.80
N TRP A 253 9.95 7.57 9.57
CA TRP A 253 9.97 6.83 8.30
C TRP A 253 8.57 6.53 7.78
N ILE A 254 8.37 6.71 6.48
CA ILE A 254 7.22 6.19 5.76
C ILE A 254 7.68 5.34 4.59
N VAL A 255 7.22 4.09 4.54
CA VAL A 255 7.53 3.13 3.48
C VAL A 255 6.25 2.78 2.73
N LEU A 256 6.15 3.27 1.50
CA LEU A 256 5.03 3.03 0.61
C LEU A 256 5.33 1.87 -0.35
N LEU A 257 4.57 0.77 -0.21
CA LEU A 257 4.50 -0.34 -1.14
C LEU A 257 3.49 0.02 -2.24
N LYS A 258 3.97 0.47 -3.41
CA LYS A 258 3.08 0.94 -4.49
C LYS A 258 3.45 0.34 -5.83
N ASN A 259 2.42 -0.03 -6.58
CA ASN A 259 2.55 -0.41 -7.96
C ASN A 259 2.93 0.81 -8.80
N ILE A 260 3.94 0.68 -9.66
CA ILE A 260 4.29 1.77 -10.57
C ILE A 260 3.18 1.83 -11.62
N ASN A 261 2.28 2.80 -11.49
CA ASN A 261 1.50 3.21 -12.65
C ASN A 261 2.50 3.70 -13.68
N LYS A 262 2.68 2.93 -14.77
CA LYS A 262 3.18 3.52 -16.02
C LYS A 262 2.30 4.74 -16.25
N LYS A 263 2.89 5.94 -16.37
CA LYS A 263 2.19 7.02 -17.05
C LYS A 263 1.69 6.38 -18.35
N LYS A 264 0.36 6.41 -18.57
CA LYS A 264 -0.14 6.35 -19.94
C LYS A 264 0.57 7.52 -20.60
N ASN A 265 1.50 7.21 -21.51
CA ASN A 265 1.88 8.21 -22.48
C ASN A 265 0.61 8.39 -23.30
N ASP A 266 -0.03 9.56 -23.15
CA ASP A 266 -1.07 10.04 -24.05
C ASP A 266 -0.52 10.10 -25.49
#